data_AF-A0A7C9IWR4-F1
#
_entry.id   AF-A0A7C9IWR4-F1
#
_cell.length_a   1.000
_cell.length_b   1.000
_cell.length_c   1.000
_cell.angle_alpha   90.00
_cell.angle_beta   90.00
_cell.angle_gamma   90.00
#
_symmetry.space_group_name_H-M   'P 1'
#
loop_
_entity.id
_entity.type
_entity.pdbx_description
1 polymer ?
#
loop_
_entity_poly.entity_id
_entity_poly.type
_entity_poly.pdbx_seq_one_letter_code
_entity_poly.pdbx_strand_id
1 'polypeptide(L)'
;MSDGTLTEHQDGGATLGSDRHMVCLQAAFELEALAGILPGLVPDHEPSHLTVRGIAGRIRSLSRVLMSGLSDDSEPVAYLEREVFGTAQREAA
;
A
#
# COMPACT_ATOMS: atom_id res chain seq x y z
N MET A 1 -15.77 24.05 -2.86
CA MET A 1 -15.95 23.05 -3.92
C MET A 1 -15.15 21.84 -3.50
N SER A 2 -15.83 20.80 -3.02
CA SER A 2 -15.18 19.55 -2.60
C SER A 2 -14.75 18.81 -3.86
N ASP A 3 -13.46 18.54 -4.01
CA ASP A 3 -12.84 18.05 -5.25
C ASP A 3 -13.19 16.57 -5.58
N GLY A 4 -14.32 16.06 -5.09
CA GLY A 4 -14.88 14.72 -5.34
C GLY A 4 -14.00 13.53 -4.96
N THR A 5 -12.84 13.80 -4.35
CA THR A 5 -11.68 12.91 -4.32
C THR A 5 -11.50 12.24 -2.95
N LEU A 6 -11.81 12.97 -1.89
CA LEU A 6 -11.66 12.56 -0.50
C LEU A 6 -12.90 13.06 0.26
N THR A 7 -13.52 12.19 1.04
CA THR A 7 -14.61 12.58 1.95
C THR A 7 -14.04 12.67 3.35
N GLU A 8 -13.90 13.89 3.85
CA GLU A 8 -13.47 14.14 5.23
C GLU A 8 -14.66 14.01 6.18
N HIS A 9 -14.42 13.39 7.32
CA HIS A 9 -15.38 13.14 8.38
C HIS A 9 -15.17 14.11 9.54
N GLN A 10 -16.21 14.34 10.35
CA GLN A 10 -16.16 15.30 11.45
C GLN A 10 -15.18 14.93 12.57
N ASP A 11 -14.80 13.66 12.64
CA ASP A 11 -13.81 13.10 13.57
C ASP A 11 -12.36 13.27 13.10
N GLY A 12 -12.14 13.94 11.96
CA GLY A 12 -10.82 14.08 11.34
C GLY A 12 -10.40 12.84 10.54
N GLY A 13 -11.28 11.84 10.37
CA GLY A 13 -11.12 10.75 9.43
C GLY A 13 -11.29 11.22 7.98
N ALA A 14 -10.80 10.43 7.03
CA ALA A 14 -11.03 10.67 5.61
C ALA A 14 -11.18 9.34 4.89
N THR A 15 -12.18 9.25 4.02
CA THR A 15 -12.41 8.08 3.16
C THR A 15 -12.18 8.43 1.71
N LEU A 16 -11.61 7.48 0.96
CA LEU A 16 -11.51 7.59 -0.50
C LEU A 16 -12.91 7.48 -1.11
N GLY A 17 -13.18 8.24 -2.17
CA GLY A 17 -14.32 7.99 -3.03
C GLY A 17 -14.24 6.59 -3.65
N SER A 18 -15.37 5.97 -3.98
CA SER A 18 -15.47 4.59 -4.50
C SER A 18 -14.52 4.32 -5.66
N ASP A 19 -14.42 5.25 -6.60
CA ASP A 19 -13.62 5.08 -7.81
C ASP A 19 -12.12 5.08 -7.50
N ARG A 20 -11.69 5.92 -6.55
CA ARG A 20 -10.28 5.96 -6.11
C ARG A 20 -9.93 4.75 -5.28
N HIS A 21 -10.83 4.31 -4.41
CA HIS A 21 -10.66 3.07 -3.68
C HIS A 21 -10.49 1.89 -4.66
N MET A 22 -11.35 1.78 -5.67
CA MET A 22 -11.24 0.73 -6.69
C MET A 22 -9.90 0.78 -7.43
N VAL A 23 -9.43 1.97 -7.83
CA VAL A 23 -8.11 2.14 -8.46
C VAL A 23 -6.97 1.69 -7.54
N CYS A 24 -7.03 2.04 -6.24
CA CYS A 24 -6.03 1.60 -5.27
C CYS A 24 -6.02 0.07 -5.09
N LEU A 25 -7.19 -0.57 -5.04
CA LEU A 25 -7.30 -2.03 -4.97
C LEU A 25 -6.75 -2.70 -6.23
N GLN A 26 -7.09 -2.19 -7.40
CA GLN A 26 -6.54 -2.67 -8.68
C GLN A 26 -5.02 -2.56 -8.72
N ALA A 27 -4.46 -1.42 -8.32
CA ALA A 27 -3.02 -1.22 -8.26
C ALA A 27 -2.35 -2.20 -7.28
N ALA A 28 -2.93 -2.40 -6.09
CA ALA A 28 -2.41 -3.38 -5.13
C ALA A 28 -2.43 -4.81 -5.70
N PHE A 29 -3.49 -5.17 -6.43
CA PHE A 29 -3.60 -6.46 -7.13
C PHE A 29 -2.56 -6.64 -8.23
N GLU A 30 -2.36 -5.63 -9.07
CA GLU A 30 -1.34 -5.68 -10.12
C GLU A 30 0.07 -5.84 -9.54
N LEU A 31 0.37 -5.18 -8.41
CA LEU A 31 1.65 -5.37 -7.72
C LEU A 31 1.85 -6.81 -7.23
N GLU A 32 0.83 -7.46 -6.68
CA GLU A 32 0.91 -8.87 -6.28
C GLU A 32 1.10 -9.79 -7.51
N ALA A 33 0.40 -9.51 -8.61
CA ALA A 33 0.54 -10.25 -9.85
C ALA A 33 1.96 -10.13 -10.44
N LEU A 34 2.52 -8.91 -10.49
CA LEU A 34 3.89 -8.65 -10.93
C LEU A 34 4.91 -9.40 -10.05
N ALA A 35 4.71 -9.40 -8.73
CA ALA A 35 5.53 -10.18 -7.81
C ALA A 35 5.48 -11.69 -8.08
N GLY A 36 4.37 -12.21 -8.63
CA GLY A 36 4.25 -13.59 -9.09
C GLY A 36 5.15 -13.93 -10.28
N ILE A 37 5.36 -12.96 -11.18
CA ILE A 37 6.08 -13.15 -12.44
C ILE A 37 7.59 -12.94 -12.26
N LEU A 38 7.99 -11.98 -11.41
CA LEU A 38 9.38 -11.55 -11.24
C LEU A 38 10.40 -12.70 -11.08
N PRO A 39 10.19 -13.72 -10.23
CA PRO A 39 11.17 -14.80 -10.07
C PRO A 39 11.41 -15.60 -11.35
N GLY A 40 10.46 -15.66 -12.28
CA GLY A 40 10.58 -16.37 -13.55
C GLY A 40 11.34 -15.60 -14.64
N LEU A 41 11.69 -14.33 -14.40
CA LEU A 41 12.42 -13.49 -15.37
C LEU A 41 13.94 -13.66 -15.30
N VAL A 42 14.45 -14.22 -14.21
CA VAL A 42 15.88 -14.44 -14.02
C VAL A 42 16.14 -15.94 -13.93
N PRO A 43 17.00 -16.52 -14.78
CA PRO A 43 17.37 -17.93 -14.68
C PRO A 43 17.97 -18.29 -13.33
N ASP A 44 17.66 -19.48 -12.79
CA ASP A 44 18.10 -19.91 -11.45
C ASP A 44 19.62 -20.01 -11.26
N HIS A 45 20.40 -20.09 -12.34
CA HIS A 45 21.85 -20.14 -12.29
C HIS A 45 22.51 -18.75 -12.16
N GLU A 46 21.74 -17.68 -12.38
CA GLU A 46 22.24 -16.32 -12.19
C GLU A 46 22.21 -15.95 -10.70
N PRO A 47 23.30 -15.39 -10.13
CA PRO A 47 23.32 -14.98 -8.72
C PRO A 47 22.21 -13.98 -8.35
N SER A 48 21.74 -13.20 -9.32
CA SER A 48 20.67 -12.22 -9.16
C SER A 48 19.28 -12.84 -8.91
N HIS A 49 19.08 -14.14 -9.17
CA HIS A 49 17.77 -14.78 -8.99
C HIS A 49 17.30 -14.72 -7.53
N LEU A 50 18.21 -14.85 -6.56
CA LEU A 50 17.90 -14.75 -5.12
C LEU A 50 17.46 -13.32 -4.76
N THR A 51 18.13 -12.31 -5.30
CA THR A 51 17.78 -10.90 -5.09
C THR A 51 16.38 -10.61 -5.65
N VAL A 52 16.10 -11.06 -6.87
CA VAL A 52 14.79 -10.87 -7.51
C VAL A 52 13.69 -11.61 -6.74
N ARG A 53 13.95 -12.83 -6.26
CA ARG A 53 13.02 -13.57 -5.41
C ARG A 53 12.73 -12.86 -4.09
N GLY A 54 13.75 -12.27 -3.47
CA GLY A 54 13.59 -11.46 -2.26
C GLY A 54 12.76 -10.20 -2.50
N ILE A 55 13.00 -9.49 -3.61
CA ILE A 55 12.20 -8.31 -4.03
C ILE A 55 10.75 -8.72 -4.27
N ALA A 56 10.52 -9.79 -5.02
CA ALA A 56 9.18 -10.33 -5.27
C ALA A 56 8.43 -10.66 -3.97
N GLY A 57 9.12 -11.28 -3.00
CA GLY A 57 8.56 -11.55 -1.68
C GLY A 57 8.13 -10.28 -0.94
N ARG A 58 8.96 -9.23 -0.97
CA ARG A 58 8.64 -7.94 -0.34
C ARG A 58 7.46 -7.23 -1.02
N ILE A 59 7.42 -7.21 -2.35
CA ILE A 59 6.30 -6.61 -3.10
C ILE A 59 4.99 -7.34 -2.78
N ARG A 60 5.02 -8.68 -2.72
CA ARG A 60 3.85 -9.48 -2.32
C ARG A 60 3.40 -9.17 -0.88
N SER A 61 4.33 -9.01 0.05
CA SER A 61 3.99 -8.64 1.43
C SER A 61 3.33 -7.27 1.50
N LEU A 62 3.88 -6.27 0.80
CA LEU A 62 3.36 -4.91 0.81
C LEU A 62 1.99 -4.81 0.13
N SER A 63 1.81 -5.47 -1.02
CA SER A 63 0.52 -5.50 -1.72
C SER A 63 -0.59 -6.10 -0.86
N ARG A 64 -0.32 -7.16 -0.09
CA ARG A 64 -1.30 -7.73 0.84
C ARG A 64 -1.67 -6.79 1.99
N VAL A 65 -0.70 -6.08 2.55
CA VAL A 65 -0.96 -5.05 3.56
C VAL A 65 -1.82 -3.93 2.97
N LEU A 66 -1.51 -3.49 1.75
CA LEU A 66 -2.32 -2.48 1.06
C LEU A 66 -3.75 -2.96 0.80
N MET A 67 -3.95 -4.18 0.30
CA MET A 67 -5.29 -4.74 0.09
C MET A 67 -6.08 -4.85 1.40
N SER A 68 -5.41 -5.27 2.50
CA SER A 68 -6.04 -5.33 3.82
C SER A 68 -6.49 -3.95 4.26
N GLY A 69 -5.59 -2.95 4.27
CA GLY A 69 -5.92 -1.61 4.74
C GLY A 69 -6.90 -0.85 3.84
N LEU A 70 -7.00 -1.21 2.55
CA LEU A 70 -8.05 -0.70 1.67
C LEU A 70 -9.40 -1.36 1.96
N SER A 71 -9.41 -2.62 2.40
CA SER A 71 -10.65 -3.36 2.67
C SER A 71 -11.29 -3.02 4.03
N ASP A 72 -10.64 -2.20 4.87
CA ASP A 72 -11.15 -1.81 6.20
C ASP A 72 -12.13 -0.62 6.10
N ASP A 73 -13.26 -0.71 6.80
CA ASP A 73 -14.43 0.17 6.58
C ASP A 73 -14.25 1.64 7.00
N SER A 74 -13.30 1.97 7.87
CA SER A 74 -12.86 3.35 8.16
C SER A 74 -11.92 3.36 9.37
N GLU A 75 -10.64 3.62 9.15
CA GLU A 75 -9.68 3.92 10.22
C GLU A 75 -9.50 5.45 10.33
N PRO A 76 -9.46 6.05 11.54
CA PRO A 76 -9.21 7.49 11.68
C PRO A 76 -7.81 7.86 11.17
N VAL A 77 -7.68 8.98 10.44
CA VAL A 77 -6.44 9.41 9.78
C VAL A 77 -5.26 9.54 10.75
N ALA A 78 -5.53 9.92 12.01
CA ALA A 78 -4.53 10.01 13.07
C ALA A 78 -3.82 8.67 13.38
N TYR A 79 -4.49 7.53 13.14
CA TYR A 79 -3.88 6.20 13.29
C TYR A 79 -2.99 5.84 12.10
N LEU A 80 -3.42 6.18 10.88
CA LEU A 80 -2.66 5.94 9.64
C LEU A 80 -1.34 6.72 9.62
N GLU A 81 -1.35 7.99 10.05
CA GLU A 81 -0.13 8.82 10.10
C GLU A 81 0.93 8.24 11.04
N ARG A 82 0.50 7.69 12.18
CA ARG A 82 1.39 7.10 13.18
C ARG A 82 2.05 5.82 12.67
N GLU A 83 1.31 4.97 11.95
CA GLU A 83 1.84 3.70 11.42
C GLU A 83 2.71 3.88 10.17
N VAL A 84 2.31 4.76 9.26
CA VAL A 84 3.00 4.96 7.98
C VAL A 84 4.23 5.86 8.11
N PHE A 85 4.15 6.92 8.92
CA PHE A 85 5.21 7.92 9.04
C PHE A 85 5.98 7.87 10.37
N GLY A 86 5.63 6.95 11.27
CA GLY A 86 6.40 6.58 12.46
C GLY A 86 7.04 7.74 13.22
N THR A 87 6.28 8.42 14.08
CA THR A 87 6.78 9.36 15.12
C THR A 87 7.96 10.28 14.73
N ALA A 88 8.08 10.72 13.49
CA ALA A 88 9.23 11.52 13.04
C ALA A 88 9.09 13.03 13.29
N GLN A 89 8.24 13.48 14.23
CA GLN A 89 8.00 14.92 14.41
C GLN A 89 7.68 15.40 15.83
N ARG A 90 8.26 14.80 16.88
CA ARG A 90 8.27 15.40 18.23
C ARG A 90 9.58 15.20 18.98
N GLU A 91 10.69 15.70 18.44
CA GLU A 91 11.86 16.13 19.22
C GLU A 91 12.51 17.39 18.59
N ALA A 92 11.67 18.37 18.25
CA ALA A 92 12.13 19.71 17.90
C ALA A 92 11.15 20.76 18.42
N ALA A 93 11.05 20.87 19.74
CA ALA A 93 10.57 22.05 20.47
C ALA A 93 10.99 21.93 21.95
#